data_AF-A0AAT9GRW4-F1
#
_entry.id   AF-A0AAT9GRW4-F1
#
_cell.length_a   1.000
_cell.length_b   1.000
_cell.length_c   1.000
_cell.angle_alpha   90.00
_cell.angle_beta   90.00
_cell.angle_gamma   90.00
#
_symmetry.space_group_name_H-M   'P 1'
#
loop_
_entity.id
_entity.type
_entity.pdbx_description
1 polymer ?
#
loop_
_entity_poly.entity_id
_entity_poly.type
_entity_poly.pdbx_seq_one_letter_code
_entity_poly.pdbx_strand_id
1 'polypeptide(L)'
;MRIVVTYDKEFNLKPLDEAEIIGLIDEEKKEVEQYENPGIGSKEMTMDAILSLSPDAIVVSKGFLCPGSYMMSYGRIKYIPTEYKNLNEVLNHLDELKKNIRDELEEDMYAEEHMHHYRF
;
A
#
# COMPACT_ATOMS: atom_id res chain seq x y z
N MET A 1 5.88 -3.59 -15.01
CA MET A 1 5.79 -3.59 -13.52
C MET A 1 4.42 -3.07 -13.14
N ARG A 2 3.76 -3.73 -12.18
CA ARG A 2 2.40 -3.43 -11.73
C ARG A 2 2.45 -2.96 -10.28
N ILE A 3 2.10 -1.71 -10.05
CA ILE A 3 2.27 -1.03 -8.76
C ILE A 3 0.90 -0.69 -8.19
N VAL A 4 0.63 -1.14 -6.98
CA VAL A 4 -0.61 -0.84 -6.27
C VAL A 4 -0.49 0.42 -5.44
N VAL A 5 -1.55 1.21 -5.42
CA VAL A 5 -1.75 2.37 -4.55
C VAL A 5 -3.19 2.37 -4.05
N THR A 6 -3.38 2.70 -2.78
CA THR A 6 -4.70 2.72 -2.13
C THR A 6 -5.11 4.15 -1.80
N TYR A 7 -6.32 4.56 -2.19
CA TYR A 7 -6.79 5.94 -2.04
C TYR A 7 -8.31 6.04 -1.90
N ASP A 8 -8.80 7.22 -1.52
CA ASP A 8 -10.24 7.56 -1.42
C ASP A 8 -10.79 8.15 -2.74
N LYS A 9 -12.10 8.42 -2.81
CA LYS A 9 -12.70 9.06 -3.99
C LYS A 9 -12.17 10.47 -4.32
N GLU A 10 -11.47 11.10 -3.39
CA GLU A 10 -10.82 12.40 -3.57
C GLU A 10 -9.34 12.25 -4.02
N PHE A 11 -8.91 11.02 -4.32
CA PHE A 11 -7.56 10.65 -4.71
C PHE A 11 -6.49 10.87 -3.64
N ASN A 12 -6.87 10.99 -2.37
CA ASN A 12 -5.92 11.02 -1.28
C ASN A 12 -5.51 9.59 -0.93
N LEU A 13 -4.22 9.36 -0.72
CA LEU A 13 -3.69 8.08 -0.29
C LEU A 13 -4.27 7.75 1.09
N LYS A 14 -4.70 6.49 1.25
CA LYS A 14 -5.33 6.00 2.47
C LYS A 14 -4.74 4.67 2.92
N PRO A 15 -4.71 4.43 4.24
CA PRO A 15 -4.50 3.10 4.80
C PRO A 15 -5.45 2.06 4.18
N LEU A 16 -5.04 0.79 4.19
CA LEU A 16 -5.77 -0.27 3.50
C LEU A 16 -7.23 -0.40 3.95
N ASP A 17 -7.51 -0.20 5.23
CA ASP A 17 -8.84 -0.23 5.85
C ASP A 17 -9.67 1.03 5.59
N GLU A 18 -9.06 2.15 5.21
CA GLU A 18 -9.76 3.41 4.90
C GLU A 18 -9.90 3.67 3.40
N ALA A 19 -9.15 2.94 2.57
CA ALA A 19 -9.16 3.15 1.13
C ALA A 19 -10.45 2.64 0.49
N GLU A 20 -11.07 3.48 -0.34
CA GLU A 20 -12.24 3.08 -1.13
C GLU A 20 -11.83 2.42 -2.45
N ILE A 21 -10.65 2.77 -2.97
CA ILE A 21 -10.17 2.39 -4.29
C ILE A 21 -8.78 1.75 -4.17
N ILE A 22 -8.62 0.62 -4.85
CA ILE A 22 -7.33 -0.01 -5.14
C ILE A 22 -6.97 0.39 -6.58
N GLY A 23 -6.00 1.28 -6.74
CA GLY A 23 -5.43 1.62 -8.03
C GLY A 23 -4.25 0.71 -8.36
N LEU A 24 -4.23 0.21 -9.59
CA LEU A 24 -3.14 -0.60 -10.13
C LEU A 24 -2.53 0.13 -11.33
N ILE A 25 -1.32 0.61 -11.15
CA ILE A 25 -0.53 1.30 -12.17
C ILE A 25 0.21 0.23 -12.98
N ASP A 26 -0.14 0.08 -14.25
CA ASP A 26 0.56 -0.78 -15.21
C ASP A 26 1.53 0.07 -16.03
N GLU A 27 2.82 -0.04 -15.72
CA GLU A 27 3.86 0.75 -16.39
C GLU A 27 4.06 0.37 -17.87
N GLU A 28 3.74 -0.86 -18.25
CA GLU A 28 3.91 -1.32 -19.63
C GLU A 28 2.81 -0.75 -20.52
N LYS A 29 1.59 -0.69 -19.99
CA LYS A 29 0.43 -0.11 -20.70
C LYS A 29 0.29 1.40 -20.50
N LYS A 30 0.94 1.96 -19.48
CA LYS A 30 0.79 3.36 -19.03
C LYS A 30 -0.66 3.69 -18.66
N GLU A 31 -1.32 2.75 -18.00
CA GLU A 31 -2.70 2.87 -17.56
C GLU A 31 -2.82 2.66 -16.04
N VAL A 32 -3.82 3.29 -15.44
CA VAL A 32 -4.19 3.07 -14.04
C VAL A 32 -5.55 2.37 -14.02
N GLU A 33 -5.55 1.07 -13.72
CA GLU A 33 -6.77 0.31 -13.49
C GLU A 33 -7.29 0.65 -12.08
N GLN A 34 -8.61 0.81 -11.92
CA GLN A 34 -9.22 1.16 -10.64
C GLN A 34 -10.23 0.10 -10.25
N TYR A 35 -10.12 -0.41 -9.03
CA TYR A 35 -11.02 -1.41 -8.48
C TYR A 35 -11.60 -0.88 -7.16
N GLU A 36 -12.89 -1.10 -6.92
CA GLU A 36 -13.47 -0.86 -5.60
C GLU A 36 -12.82 -1.79 -4.58
N ASN A 37 -12.53 -1.29 -3.37
CA ASN A 37 -11.93 -2.08 -2.30
C ASN A 37 -12.99 -2.95 -1.60
N PRO A 38 -13.03 -4.28 -1.81
CA PRO A 38 -14.01 -5.14 -1.15
C PRO A 38 -13.69 -5.35 0.34
N GLY A 39 -12.47 -5.00 0.78
CA GLY A 39 -11.98 -5.16 2.13
C GLY A 39 -12.01 -3.90 2.97
N ILE A 40 -12.65 -2.82 2.52
CA ILE A 40 -12.74 -1.56 3.29
C ILE A 40 -13.21 -1.84 4.73
N GLY A 41 -12.50 -1.29 5.70
CA GLY A 41 -12.62 -1.59 7.13
C GLY A 41 -11.71 -2.71 7.65
N SER A 42 -10.94 -3.39 6.79
CA SER A 42 -9.97 -4.43 7.19
C SER A 42 -8.72 -4.43 6.31
N LYS A 43 -7.57 -4.10 6.91
CA LYS A 43 -6.27 -4.09 6.21
C LYS A 43 -5.89 -5.46 5.64
N GLU A 44 -6.24 -6.53 6.34
CA GLU A 44 -5.94 -7.90 5.91
C GLU A 44 -6.81 -8.31 4.72
N MET A 45 -8.11 -8.01 4.74
CA MET A 45 -9.00 -8.29 3.62
C MET A 45 -8.64 -7.47 2.37
N THR A 46 -8.31 -6.19 2.55
CA THR A 46 -7.83 -5.35 1.45
C THR A 46 -6.51 -5.88 0.90
N MET A 47 -5.58 -6.30 1.75
CA MET A 47 -4.32 -6.89 1.28
C MET A 47 -4.56 -8.20 0.51
N ASP A 48 -5.49 -9.06 0.94
CA ASP A 48 -5.86 -10.27 0.21
C ASP A 48 -6.40 -9.95 -1.21
N ALA A 49 -7.25 -8.94 -1.31
CA ALA A 49 -7.75 -8.44 -2.58
C ALA A 49 -6.61 -7.88 -3.47
N ILE A 50 -5.68 -7.13 -2.87
CA ILE A 50 -4.48 -6.61 -3.57
C ILE A 50 -3.63 -7.76 -4.09
N LEU A 51 -3.33 -8.77 -3.28
CA LEU A 51 -2.50 -9.91 -3.67
C LEU A 51 -3.14 -10.73 -4.79
N SER A 52 -4.48 -10.80 -4.83
CA SER A 52 -5.23 -11.45 -5.91
C SER A 52 -5.02 -10.79 -7.28
N LEU A 53 -4.68 -9.49 -7.31
CA LEU A 53 -4.32 -8.79 -8.55
C LEU A 53 -2.90 -9.12 -9.03
N SER A 54 -2.10 -9.86 -8.25
CA SER A 54 -0.70 -10.19 -8.53
C SER A 54 0.17 -8.96 -8.88
N PRO A 55 0.25 -7.96 -7.99
CA PRO A 55 1.11 -6.79 -8.20
C PRO A 55 2.57 -7.11 -7.90
N ASP A 56 3.48 -6.34 -8.49
CA ASP A 56 4.91 -6.43 -8.21
C ASP A 56 5.29 -5.65 -6.94
N ALA A 57 4.60 -4.53 -6.69
CA ALA A 57 4.86 -3.66 -5.55
C ALA A 57 3.63 -2.91 -5.07
N ILE A 58 3.69 -2.40 -3.85
CA ILE A 58 2.69 -1.51 -3.24
C ILE A 58 3.33 -0.22 -2.72
N VAL A 59 2.70 0.91 -3.01
CA VAL A 59 3.04 2.22 -2.44
C VAL A 59 2.41 2.33 -1.05
N VAL A 60 3.22 2.60 -0.04
CA VAL A 60 2.77 2.66 1.36
C VAL A 60 3.41 3.81 2.13
N SER A 61 2.64 4.37 3.05
CA SER A 61 3.13 5.29 4.07
C SER A 61 3.00 4.66 5.45
N LYS A 62 3.60 5.32 6.46
CA LYS A 62 3.47 4.89 7.85
C LYS A 62 2.01 4.74 8.25
N GLY A 63 1.67 3.60 8.86
CA GLY A 63 0.32 3.30 9.30
C GLY A 63 -0.62 2.78 8.20
N PHE A 64 -0.14 2.62 6.95
CA PHE A 64 -0.99 2.06 5.88
C PHE A 64 -1.22 0.57 6.08
N LEU A 65 -0.20 -0.11 6.60
CA LEU A 65 -0.22 -1.53 6.91
C LEU A 65 -0.50 -1.77 8.41
N CYS A 66 -0.74 -3.03 8.75
CA CYS A 66 -0.62 -3.55 10.11
C CYS A 66 0.33 -4.77 10.06
N PRO A 67 0.75 -5.34 11.21
CA PRO A 67 1.63 -6.50 11.20
C PRO A 67 1.04 -7.69 10.43
N GLY A 68 -0.29 -7.90 10.53
CA GLY A 68 -1.00 -8.94 9.78
C GLY A 68 -0.90 -8.76 8.27
N SER A 69 -1.27 -7.59 7.75
CA SER A 69 -1.23 -7.32 6.30
C SER A 69 0.20 -7.27 5.73
N TYR A 70 1.18 -6.85 6.53
CA TYR A 70 2.59 -6.96 6.18
C TYR A 70 3.01 -8.42 6.04
N MET A 71 2.74 -9.26 7.05
CA MET A 71 3.12 -10.68 7.03
C MET A 71 2.44 -11.46 5.89
N MET A 72 1.21 -11.10 5.50
CA MET A 72 0.52 -11.70 4.35
C MET A 72 1.21 -11.42 3.01
N SER A 73 1.81 -10.23 2.89
CA SER A 73 2.40 -9.71 1.66
C SER A 73 3.91 -9.89 1.58
N TYR A 74 4.56 -10.14 2.71
CA TYR A 74 6.00 -10.31 2.83
C TYR A 74 6.52 -11.41 1.90
N GLY A 75 7.54 -11.07 1.11
CA GLY A 75 8.14 -11.96 0.12
C GLY A 75 7.27 -12.25 -1.12
N ARG A 76 6.05 -11.70 -1.19
CA ARG A 76 5.16 -11.82 -2.36
C ARG A 76 5.15 -10.57 -3.21
N ILE A 77 5.24 -9.41 -2.58
CA ILE A 77 5.28 -8.09 -3.24
C ILE A 77 6.40 -7.25 -2.63
N LYS A 78 6.84 -6.24 -3.35
CA LYS A 78 7.77 -5.23 -2.85
C LYS A 78 7.04 -4.02 -2.29
N TYR A 79 7.74 -3.23 -1.50
CA TYR A 79 7.18 -2.03 -0.87
C TYR A 79 7.88 -0.79 -1.40
N ILE A 80 7.10 0.27 -1.61
CA ILE A 80 7.58 1.57 -2.06
C ILE A 80 7.14 2.59 -1.00
N PRO A 81 8.01 2.89 -0.01
CA PRO A 81 7.73 3.90 0.99
C PRO A 81 7.54 5.27 0.35
N THR A 82 6.54 6.02 0.81
CA THR A 82 6.26 7.38 0.33
C THR A 82 5.82 8.31 1.46
N GLU A 83 6.14 9.60 1.30
CA GLU A 83 5.61 10.70 2.12
C GLU A 83 4.50 11.49 1.41
N TYR A 84 4.20 11.16 0.14
CA TYR A 84 3.15 11.80 -0.64
C TYR A 84 1.75 11.46 -0.12
N LYS A 85 0.79 12.36 -0.36
CA LYS A 85 -0.54 12.26 0.23
C LYS A 85 -1.66 12.03 -0.78
N ASN A 86 -1.38 12.15 -2.07
CA ASN A 86 -2.38 11.92 -3.12
C ASN A 86 -1.79 11.20 -4.34
N LEU A 87 -2.68 10.61 -5.13
CA LEU A 87 -2.34 9.80 -6.30
C LEU A 87 -1.53 10.58 -7.33
N ASN A 88 -1.87 11.86 -7.55
CA ASN A 88 -1.20 12.67 -8.56
C ASN A 88 0.27 12.90 -8.24
N GLU A 89 0.61 13.14 -6.97
CA GLU A 89 2.01 13.22 -6.53
C GLU A 89 2.77 11.92 -6.77
N VAL A 90 2.15 10.77 -6.45
CA VAL A 90 2.75 9.45 -6.70
C VAL A 90 3.02 9.24 -8.18
N LEU A 91 2.06 9.57 -9.06
CA LEU A 91 2.20 9.42 -10.51
C LEU A 91 3.28 10.35 -11.07
N ASN A 92 3.33 11.60 -10.62
CA ASN A 92 4.32 12.58 -11.07
C ASN A 92 5.75 12.24 -10.64
N HIS A 93 5.91 11.53 -9.52
CA HIS A 93 7.20 11.16 -8.93
C HIS A 93 7.49 9.65 -8.98
N LEU A 94 6.76 8.89 -9.81
CA LEU A 94 6.83 7.42 -9.83
C LEU A 94 8.25 6.90 -10.10
N ASP A 95 8.96 7.51 -11.05
CA ASP A 95 10.35 7.15 -11.39
C ASP A 95 11.33 7.39 -10.23
N GLU A 96 11.06 8.34 -9.35
CA GLU A 96 11.86 8.59 -8.15
C GLU A 96 11.50 7.60 -7.05
N LEU A 97 10.21 7.37 -6.82
CA LEU A 97 9.70 6.41 -5.83
C LEU A 97 10.22 4.99 -6.07
N LYS A 98 10.23 4.52 -7.32
CA LYS A 98 10.72 3.18 -7.68
C LYS A 98 12.18 2.94 -7.28
N LYS A 99 13.00 3.98 -7.14
CA LYS A 99 14.40 3.84 -6.68
C LYS A 99 14.49 3.41 -5.21
N ASN A 100 13.44 3.66 -4.44
CA ASN A 100 13.34 3.32 -3.02
C ASN A 100 12.56 2.02 -2.77
N ILE A 101 12.39 1.18 -3.80
CA ILE A 101 11.73 -0.11 -3.64
C ILE A 101 12.51 -0.99 -2.65
N ARG A 102 11.79 -1.62 -1.73
CA ARG A 102 12.36 -2.49 -0.69
C ARG A 102 11.61 -3.83 -0.66
N ASP A 103 12.35 -4.90 -0.41
CA ASP A 103 11.75 -6.22 -0.13
C ASP A 103 11.19 -6.29 1.30
N GLU A 104 11.72 -5.46 2.21
CA GLU A 104 11.35 -5.43 3.63
C GLU A 104 11.12 -4.00 4.11
N LEU A 105 10.20 -3.83 5.06
CA LEU A 105 9.89 -2.55 5.69
C LEU A 105 10.47 -2.50 7.10
N GLU A 106 10.79 -1.30 7.55
CA GLU A 106 11.13 -1.05 8.96
C GLU A 106 9.89 -1.24 9.83
N GLU A 107 10.08 -1.75 11.05
CA GLU A 107 8.97 -2.15 11.94
C GLU A 107 7.98 -1.00 12.18
N ASP A 108 8.46 0.25 12.26
CA ASP A 108 7.63 1.41 12.52
C ASP A 108 6.63 1.75 11.39
N MET A 109 6.83 1.20 10.18
CA MET A 109 5.95 1.42 9.03
C MET A 109 4.63 0.64 9.15
N TYR A 110 4.67 -0.52 9.79
CA TYR A 110 3.53 -1.44 9.92
C TYR A 110 3.15 -1.77 11.36
N ALA A 111 3.97 -1.41 12.35
CA ALA A 111 3.63 -1.57 13.76
C ALA A 111 2.44 -0.67 14.14
N GLU A 112 1.51 -1.23 14.91
CA GLU A 112 0.43 -0.47 15.52
C GLU A 112 0.94 0.23 16.80
N GLU A 113 0.44 1.43 17.10
CA GLU A 113 0.86 2.23 18.28
C GLU A 113 0.58 1.54 19.66
N HIS A 114 0.06 0.31 19.66
CA HIS A 114 -0.30 -0.47 20.85
C HIS A 114 0.79 -1.42 21.38
N MET A 115 2.07 -1.23 21.04
CA MET A 115 3.17 -2.02 21.66
C MET A 115 3.88 -1.33 22.85
N HIS A 116 3.23 -0.39 23.52
CA HIS A 116 3.64 0.06 24.84
C HIS A 116 2.46 -0.04 25.81
N HIS A 117 2.31 -1.16 26.52
CA HIS A 117 1.78 -1.25 27.90
C HIS A 117 1.65 -2.74 28.34
N TYR A 118 2.76 -3.48 28.35
CA TYR A 118 2.94 -4.52 29.37
C TYR A 118 4.15 -4.13 30.22
N ARG A 119 3.89 -3.30 31.24
CA ARG A 119 4.75 -3.23 32.42
C ARG A 119 4.28 -4.33 33.37
N PHE A 120 5.11 -5.36 33.53
CA PHE A 120 5.07 -6.24 34.69
C PHE A 120 5.53 -5.49 35.94
#